data_AF-A0A3D3J3R6-F1
#
_entry.id   AF-A0A3D3J3R6-F1
#
_cell.length_a   1.000
_cell.length_b   1.000
_cell.length_c   1.000
_cell.angle_alpha   90.00
_cell.angle_beta   90.00
_cell.angle_gamma   90.00
#
_symmetry.space_group_name_H-M   'P 1'
#
loop_
_entity.id
_entity.type
_entity.pdbx_description
1 polymer ?
#
loop_
_entity_poly.entity_id
_entity_poly.type
_entity_poly.pdbx_seq_one_letter_code
_entity_poly.pdbx_strand_id
1 'polypeptide(L)'
;MVHQYKNNGFNIVLDVNSGSIHVVDDIVYDMIGLIATDKLEGSFRKVINEDDVRASSYEEVKDILAPLTDRYTEAEVKEAYDEISGLIKEDMLFSDDVYKDFVLDFKKRKTVVKALCLHIAHDCNLACRYCFAKEGEYNQSKRELMSYEVGKRALDF
;
A
#
# COMPACT_ATOMS: atom_id res chain seq x y z
N MET A 1 -7.35 -3.95 2.23
CA MET A 1 -6.72 -4.94 1.30
C MET A 1 -5.42 -5.41 1.94
N VAL A 2 -5.11 -6.70 1.89
CA VAL A 2 -3.88 -7.25 2.49
C VAL A 2 -2.98 -7.82 1.40
N HIS A 3 -1.69 -7.53 1.45
CA HIS A 3 -0.67 -8.08 0.57
C HIS A 3 0.27 -8.98 1.36
N GLN A 4 0.52 -10.19 0.85
CA GLN A 4 1.33 -11.21 1.50
C GLN A 4 2.46 -11.62 0.58
N TYR A 5 3.68 -11.69 1.11
CA TYR A 5 4.84 -12.17 0.38
C TYR A 5 5.88 -12.75 1.32
N LYS A 6 6.73 -13.64 0.77
CA LYS A 6 7.88 -14.20 1.48
C LYS A 6 9.17 -13.65 0.88
N ASN A 7 10.07 -13.13 1.70
CA ASN A 7 11.37 -12.64 1.25
C ASN A 7 12.45 -12.88 2.31
N ASN A 8 13.62 -13.35 1.87
CA ASN A 8 14.77 -13.63 2.75
C ASN A 8 14.44 -14.51 3.97
N GLY A 9 13.49 -15.44 3.83
CA GLY A 9 13.04 -16.32 4.92
C GLY A 9 12.01 -15.72 5.88
N PHE A 10 11.53 -14.50 5.62
CA PHE A 10 10.47 -13.87 6.41
C PHE A 10 9.12 -13.95 5.70
N ASN A 11 8.08 -14.26 6.47
CA ASN A 11 6.69 -14.15 6.07
C ASN A 11 6.21 -12.74 6.40
N ILE A 12 5.87 -11.94 5.38
CA ILE A 12 5.51 -10.54 5.55
C ILE A 12 4.07 -10.31 5.09
N VAL A 13 3.30 -9.63 5.93
CA VAL A 13 1.92 -9.24 5.68
C VAL A 13 1.80 -7.72 5.79
N LEU A 14 1.36 -7.08 4.72
CA LEU A 14 1.09 -5.64 4.65
C LEU A 14 -0.41 -5.41 4.57
N ASP A 15 -0.96 -4.76 5.59
CA ASP A 15 -2.31 -4.19 5.51
C ASP A 15 -2.26 -2.81 4.83
N VAL A 16 -2.82 -2.71 3.64
CA VAL A 16 -2.60 -1.57 2.74
C VAL A 16 -3.29 -0.30 3.23
N ASN A 17 -4.47 -0.44 3.85
CA ASN A 17 -5.28 0.70 4.22
C ASN A 17 -4.78 1.36 5.52
N SER A 18 -4.32 0.56 6.49
CA SER A 18 -3.68 1.07 7.72
C SER A 18 -2.21 1.41 7.52
N GLY A 19 -1.53 0.75 6.57
CA GLY A 19 -0.07 0.82 6.40
C GLY A 19 0.71 -0.08 7.36
N SER A 20 0.03 -0.93 8.14
CA SER A 20 0.66 -1.84 9.10
C SER A 20 1.42 -2.96 8.40
N ILE A 21 2.62 -3.28 8.89
CA ILE A 21 3.47 -4.37 8.39
C ILE A 21 3.72 -5.35 9.52
N HIS A 22 3.39 -6.61 9.28
CA HIS A 22 3.55 -7.71 10.23
C HIS A 22 4.56 -8.72 9.69
N VAL A 23 5.48 -9.14 10.55
CA VAL A 23 6.33 -10.32 10.32
C VAL A 23 5.74 -11.42 11.18
N VAL A 24 5.29 -12.49 10.53
CA VAL A 24 4.47 -13.53 11.17
C VAL A 24 5.12 -14.90 11.01
N ASP A 25 4.64 -15.89 11.75
CA ASP A 25 5.03 -17.28 11.54
C ASP A 25 4.26 -17.91 10.36
N ASP A 26 4.46 -19.21 10.12
CA ASP A 26 3.81 -19.90 9.01
C ASP A 26 2.30 -20.10 9.22
N ILE A 27 1.85 -20.35 10.45
CA ILE A 27 0.42 -20.60 10.73
C ILE A 27 -0.40 -19.32 10.55
N VAL A 28 0.08 -18.18 11.06
CA VAL A 28 -0.57 -16.88 10.89
C VAL A 28 -0.54 -16.47 9.41
N TYR A 29 0.58 -16.69 8.72
CA TYR A 29 0.67 -16.41 7.28
C TYR A 29 -0.34 -17.22 6.46
N ASP A 30 -0.38 -18.54 6.68
CA ASP A 30 -1.30 -19.43 5.97
C ASP A 30 -2.77 -19.07 6.28
N MET A 31 -3.08 -18.73 7.54
CA MET A 31 -4.42 -18.30 7.96
C MET A 31 -4.87 -16.99 7.31
N ILE A 32 -4.01 -15.97 7.28
CA ILE A 32 -4.33 -14.69 6.62
C ILE A 32 -4.56 -14.91 5.12
N GLY A 33 -3.81 -15.82 4.49
CA GLY A 33 -4.05 -16.31 3.12
C GLY A 33 -5.47 -16.80 2.89
N LEU A 34 -5.95 -17.70 3.75
CA LEU A 34 -7.30 -18.27 3.67
C LEU A 34 -8.37 -17.19 3.88
N ILE A 35 -8.23 -16.38 4.94
CA ILE A 35 -9.17 -15.29 5.27
C ILE A 35 -9.24 -14.27 4.12
N ALA A 36 -8.10 -13.90 3.52
CA ALA A 36 -8.06 -12.94 2.42
C ALA A 36 -8.77 -13.47 1.16
N THR A 37 -8.64 -14.78 0.88
CA THR A 37 -9.29 -15.42 -0.26
C THR A 37 -10.81 -15.47 -0.06
N ASP A 38 -11.26 -15.84 1.13
CA ASP A 38 -12.68 -15.90 1.47
C ASP A 38 -13.34 -14.49 1.53
N LYS A 39 -12.58 -13.45 1.94
CA LYS A 39 -13.02 -12.03 1.82
C LYS A 39 -13.31 -11.61 0.39
N LEU A 40 -12.62 -12.19 -0.60
CA LEU A 40 -12.86 -11.92 -2.03
C LEU A 40 -14.11 -12.66 -2.53
N GLU A 41 -14.42 -13.82 -1.97
CA GLU A 41 -15.59 -14.63 -2.31
C GLU A 41 -16.87 -14.19 -1.57
N GLY A 42 -16.73 -13.39 -0.50
CA GLY A 42 -17.82 -12.65 0.15
C GLY A 42 -18.42 -13.32 1.39
N SER A 43 -17.91 -14.49 1.79
CA SER A 43 -18.36 -15.21 3.00
C SER A 43 -17.82 -14.54 4.28
N PHE A 44 -16.51 -14.26 4.37
CA PHE A 44 -15.88 -13.62 5.52
C PHE A 44 -16.39 -12.20 5.77
N ARG A 45 -16.75 -11.49 4.69
CA ARG A 45 -17.32 -10.14 4.75
C ARG A 45 -18.77 -10.14 5.28
N LYS A 46 -19.44 -11.29 5.28
CA LYS A 46 -20.79 -11.48 5.83
C LYS A 46 -20.77 -11.79 7.32
N VAL A 47 -19.69 -12.40 7.82
CA VAL A 47 -19.51 -12.74 9.24
C VAL A 47 -18.96 -11.56 10.05
N ILE A 48 -18.44 -10.54 9.38
CA ILE A 48 -18.12 -9.23 9.95
C ILE A 48 -19.31 -8.32 9.58
N ASN A 49 -20.22 -8.04 10.52
CA ASN A 49 -21.40 -7.22 10.25
C ASN A 49 -21.01 -5.83 9.70
N GLU A 50 -21.81 -5.28 8.78
CA GLU A 50 -21.59 -3.95 8.18
C GLU A 50 -21.49 -2.82 9.21
N ASP A 51 -22.00 -3.03 10.43
CA ASP A 51 -22.05 -2.04 11.52
C ASP A 51 -21.15 -2.38 12.74
N ASP A 52 -20.48 -3.53 12.77
CA ASP A 52 -19.68 -3.96 13.94
C ASP A 52 -18.53 -4.87 13.46
N VAL A 53 -17.33 -4.30 13.31
CA VAL A 53 -16.08 -5.00 12.96
C VAL A 53 -15.58 -5.80 14.18
N ARG A 54 -16.43 -6.69 14.69
CA ARG A 54 -16.01 -7.72 15.62
C ARG A 54 -15.58 -8.90 14.79
N ALA A 55 -14.32 -9.31 14.95
CA ALA A 55 -13.87 -10.61 14.48
C ALA A 55 -14.93 -11.65 14.86
N SER A 56 -15.32 -12.46 13.89
CA SER A 56 -16.33 -13.51 14.05
C SER A 56 -15.95 -14.46 15.20
N SER A 57 -16.87 -15.28 15.69
CA SER A 57 -16.45 -16.33 16.62
C SER A 57 -15.62 -17.38 15.89
N TYR A 58 -14.66 -18.01 16.58
CA TYR A 58 -13.83 -19.09 16.02
C TYR A 58 -14.68 -20.19 15.37
N GLU A 59 -15.82 -20.52 15.98
CA GLU A 59 -16.78 -21.52 15.55
C GLU A 59 -17.43 -21.19 14.21
N GLU A 60 -17.61 -19.92 13.86
CA GLU A 60 -18.18 -19.49 12.58
C GLU A 60 -17.18 -19.61 11.43
N VAL A 61 -15.89 -19.51 11.72
CA VAL A 61 -14.82 -19.58 10.72
C VAL A 61 -14.09 -20.92 10.71
N LYS A 62 -14.46 -21.84 11.60
CA LYS A 62 -13.81 -23.14 11.77
C LYS A 62 -13.75 -23.94 10.47
N ASP A 63 -14.82 -23.90 9.68
CA ASP A 63 -14.88 -24.59 8.38
C ASP A 63 -13.92 -23.98 7.34
N ILE A 64 -13.71 -22.66 7.39
CA ILE A 64 -12.74 -21.94 6.53
C ILE A 64 -11.31 -22.30 6.94
N LEU A 65 -11.08 -22.47 8.24
CA LEU A 65 -9.78 -22.82 8.83
C LEU A 65 -9.49 -24.32 8.82
N ALA A 66 -10.45 -25.17 8.44
CA ALA A 66 -10.30 -26.62 8.41
C ALA A 66 -9.04 -27.10 7.65
N PRO A 67 -8.62 -26.50 6.51
CA PRO A 67 -7.39 -26.89 5.83
C PRO A 67 -6.10 -26.70 6.65
N LEU A 68 -6.11 -25.85 7.68
CA LEU A 68 -4.96 -25.65 8.57
C LEU A 68 -4.80 -26.80 9.57
N THR A 69 -5.89 -27.48 9.92
CA THR A 69 -5.87 -28.57 10.90
C THR A 69 -5.13 -29.82 10.42
N ASP A 70 -4.82 -29.91 9.12
CA ASP A 70 -3.96 -30.96 8.55
C ASP A 70 -2.48 -30.77 8.91
N ARG A 71 -2.06 -29.53 9.20
CA ARG A 71 -0.66 -29.16 9.45
C ARG A 71 -0.39 -28.65 10.86
N TYR A 72 -1.42 -28.12 11.52
CA TYR A 72 -1.33 -27.49 12.83
C TYR A 72 -2.41 -28.06 13.77
N THR A 73 -2.14 -28.04 15.07
CA THR A 73 -3.11 -28.50 16.06
C THR A 73 -4.26 -27.51 16.20
N GLU A 74 -5.44 -27.98 16.63
CA GLU A 74 -6.60 -27.10 16.86
C GLU A 74 -6.30 -25.98 17.87
N ALA A 75 -5.41 -26.23 18.85
CA ALA A 75 -4.99 -25.23 19.81
C ALA A 75 -4.16 -24.11 19.16
N GLU A 76 -3.19 -24.45 18.31
CA GLU A 76 -2.37 -23.47 17.58
C GLU A 76 -3.22 -22.65 16.61
N VAL A 77 -4.15 -23.29 15.88
CA VAL A 77 -5.07 -22.60 14.98
C VAL A 77 -5.95 -21.62 15.75
N LYS A 78 -6.44 -22.01 16.93
CA LYS A 78 -7.24 -21.10 17.77
C LYS A 78 -6.41 -19.93 18.30
N GLU A 79 -5.18 -20.16 18.74
CA GLU A 79 -4.28 -19.10 19.21
C GLU A 79 -3.98 -18.09 18.10
N ALA A 80 -3.59 -18.57 16.92
CA ALA A 80 -3.36 -17.71 15.75
C ALA A 80 -4.63 -16.93 15.35
N TYR A 81 -5.80 -17.55 15.48
CA TYR A 81 -7.08 -16.88 15.24
C TYR A 81 -7.33 -15.74 16.23
N ASP A 82 -7.08 -15.96 17.51
CA ASP A 82 -7.28 -14.96 18.56
C ASP A 82 -6.31 -13.76 18.36
N GLU A 83 -5.06 -14.02 17.97
CA GLU A 83 -4.09 -12.98 17.62
C GLU A 83 -4.52 -12.14 16.42
N ILE A 84 -4.90 -12.79 15.31
CA ILE A 84 -5.40 -12.12 14.10
C ILE A 84 -6.66 -11.31 14.41
N SER A 85 -7.56 -11.87 15.22
CA SER A 85 -8.79 -11.21 15.64
C SER A 85 -8.51 -9.95 16.46
N GLY A 86 -7.49 -9.99 17.32
CA GLY A 86 -6.98 -8.82 18.04
C GLY A 86 -6.51 -7.73 17.08
N LEU A 87 -5.67 -8.09 16.10
CA LEU A 87 -5.15 -7.15 15.11
C LEU A 87 -6.24 -6.51 14.24
N ILE A 88 -7.28 -7.28 13.88
CA ILE A 88 -8.43 -6.76 13.14
C ILE A 88 -9.20 -5.75 13.99
N LYS A 89 -9.44 -6.07 15.26
CA LYS A 89 -10.15 -5.20 16.20
C LYS A 89 -9.40 -3.89 16.47
N GLU A 90 -8.08 -3.90 16.38
CA GLU A 90 -7.21 -2.73 16.51
C GLU A 90 -7.01 -1.97 15.19
N ASP A 91 -7.75 -2.30 14.13
CA ASP A 91 -7.62 -1.72 12.77
C ASP A 91 -6.21 -1.85 12.17
N MET A 92 -5.43 -2.84 12.61
CA MET A 92 -4.07 -3.10 12.12
C MET A 92 -4.01 -4.20 11.06
N LEU A 93 -5.12 -4.90 10.81
CA LEU A 93 -5.21 -5.95 9.80
C LEU A 93 -6.60 -5.98 9.17
N PHE A 94 -6.64 -6.04 7.84
CA PHE A 94 -7.85 -5.89 7.04
C PHE A 94 -8.66 -4.62 7.31
N SER A 95 -7.98 -3.51 7.57
CA SER A 95 -8.63 -2.23 7.85
C SER A 95 -9.36 -1.66 6.63
N ASP A 96 -10.34 -0.80 6.89
CA ASP A 96 -11.12 -0.13 5.87
C ASP A 96 -10.43 1.12 5.30
N ASP A 97 -10.78 1.48 4.06
CA ASP A 97 -10.29 2.71 3.44
C ASP A 97 -11.11 3.91 3.90
N VAL A 98 -10.63 4.57 4.96
CA VAL A 98 -11.25 5.79 5.52
C VAL A 98 -11.20 6.98 4.57
N TYR A 99 -10.38 6.95 3.51
CA TYR A 99 -10.22 8.06 2.57
C TYR A 99 -11.12 7.95 1.34
N LYS A 100 -11.78 6.81 1.12
CA LYS A 100 -12.56 6.48 -0.08
C LYS A 100 -13.51 7.60 -0.53
N ASP A 101 -14.27 8.18 0.41
CA ASP A 101 -15.25 9.21 0.10
C ASP A 101 -14.62 10.60 -0.09
N PHE A 102 -13.50 10.87 0.60
CA PHE A 102 -12.80 12.16 0.54
C PHE A 102 -12.09 12.40 -0.81
N VAL A 103 -11.78 11.34 -1.57
CA VAL A 103 -11.13 11.44 -2.89
C VAL A 103 -11.99 12.22 -3.89
N LEU A 104 -13.32 12.13 -3.78
CA LEU A 104 -14.25 12.82 -4.69
C LEU A 104 -14.15 14.34 -4.58
N ASP A 105 -13.97 14.85 -3.36
CA ASP A 105 -13.82 16.28 -3.09
C ASP A 105 -12.41 16.81 -3.36
N PHE A 106 -11.41 15.92 -3.40
CA PHE A 106 -10.02 16.30 -3.68
C PHE A 106 -9.85 16.93 -5.08
N LYS A 107 -10.65 16.49 -6.06
CA LYS A 107 -10.66 17.06 -7.43
C LYS A 107 -11.17 18.50 -7.50
N LYS A 108 -11.89 18.98 -6.49
CA LYS A 108 -12.43 20.35 -6.45
C LYS A 108 -11.42 21.36 -5.91
N ARG A 109 -10.27 20.91 -5.39
CA ARG A 109 -9.26 21.79 -4.78
C ARG A 109 -8.50 22.57 -5.86
N LYS A 110 -8.22 23.85 -5.58
CA LYS A 110 -7.30 24.63 -6.41
C LYS A 110 -5.91 24.00 -6.32
N THR A 111 -5.29 23.76 -7.46
CA THR A 111 -3.92 23.29 -7.53
C THR A 111 -2.97 24.36 -7.03
N VAL A 112 -1.97 23.95 -6.27
CA VAL A 112 -0.90 24.83 -5.79
C VAL A 112 0.42 24.28 -6.29
N VAL A 113 1.27 25.16 -6.83
CA VAL A 113 2.63 24.79 -7.22
C VAL A 113 3.43 24.58 -5.94
N LYS A 114 3.99 23.38 -5.76
CA LYS A 114 4.79 23.01 -4.57
C LYS A 114 6.29 23.00 -4.84
N ALA A 115 6.67 22.92 -6.11
CA ALA A 115 8.06 22.87 -6.54
C ALA A 115 8.17 23.32 -8.00
N LEU A 116 9.31 23.91 -8.34
CA LEU A 116 9.69 24.25 -9.71
C LEU A 116 11.02 23.56 -10.03
N CYS A 117 11.07 22.84 -11.15
CA CYS A 117 12.32 22.32 -11.70
C CYS A 117 12.88 23.35 -12.69
N LEU A 118 13.97 24.01 -12.33
CA LEU A 118 14.61 25.04 -13.15
C LEU A 118 15.78 24.44 -13.92
N HIS A 119 15.64 24.37 -15.25
CA HIS A 119 16.76 23.97 -16.11
C HIS A 119 17.72 25.15 -16.29
N ILE A 120 18.76 25.20 -15.45
CA ILE A 120 19.75 26.29 -15.48
C ILE A 120 20.54 26.30 -16.79
N ALA A 121 20.73 25.13 -17.41
CA ALA A 121 21.41 24.99 -18.68
C ALA A 121 20.65 24.00 -19.57
N HIS A 122 20.42 24.38 -20.81
CA HIS A 122 20.08 23.49 -21.90
C HIS A 122 21.33 23.18 -22.73
N ASP A 123 22.42 22.81 -22.06
CA ASP A 123 23.65 22.32 -22.67
C ASP A 123 24.38 21.42 -21.68
N CYS A 124 25.02 20.35 -22.16
CA CYS A 124 25.73 19.40 -21.33
C CYS A 124 27.03 18.97 -22.00
N ASN A 125 28.10 18.86 -21.21
CA ASN A 125 29.38 18.32 -21.65
C ASN A 125 29.42 16.78 -21.63
N LEU A 126 28.27 16.11 -21.43
CA LEU A 126 28.10 14.66 -21.44
C LEU A 126 27.00 14.24 -22.41
N ALA A 127 27.10 12.99 -22.87
CA ALA A 127 26.16 12.36 -23.80
C ALA A 127 25.59 11.06 -23.23
N CYS A 128 25.00 11.14 -22.04
CA CYS A 128 24.46 9.97 -21.36
C CYS A 128 23.33 9.33 -22.20
N ARG A 129 23.49 8.05 -22.56
CA ARG A 129 22.56 7.32 -23.44
C ARG A 129 21.11 7.28 -22.93
N TYR A 130 20.92 7.30 -21.62
CA TYR A 130 19.61 7.28 -20.96
C TYR A 130 19.07 8.70 -20.66
N CYS A 131 19.80 9.75 -21.03
CA CYS A 131 19.38 11.12 -20.78
C CYS A 131 18.35 11.57 -21.82
N PHE A 132 17.14 11.87 -21.34
CA PHE A 132 16.05 12.39 -22.17
C PHE A 132 16.39 13.73 -22.84
N ALA A 133 17.37 14.47 -22.30
CA ALA A 133 17.76 15.78 -22.77
C ALA A 133 18.68 15.74 -24.00
N LYS A 134 19.05 14.57 -24.55
CA LYS A 134 19.94 14.45 -25.74
C LYS A 134 21.15 15.39 -25.66
N GLU A 135 22.02 15.15 -24.69
CA GLU A 135 23.20 16.03 -24.43
C GLU A 135 22.84 17.45 -23.97
N GLY A 136 21.65 17.63 -23.39
CA GLY A 136 21.22 18.90 -22.79
C GLY A 136 20.34 19.76 -23.70
N GLU A 137 20.04 19.37 -24.93
CA GLU A 137 19.20 20.14 -25.86
C GLU A 137 17.71 20.16 -25.51
N TYR A 138 17.20 19.21 -24.70
CA TYR A 138 15.77 19.13 -24.32
C TYR A 138 14.79 19.16 -25.51
N ASN A 139 15.18 18.63 -26.67
CA ASN A 139 14.44 18.74 -27.94
C ASN A 139 14.16 20.19 -28.39
N GLN A 140 14.90 21.15 -27.86
CA GLN A 140 14.92 22.54 -28.30
C GLN A 140 16.08 22.73 -29.26
N SER A 141 15.91 23.60 -30.25
CA SER A 141 16.96 23.89 -31.24
C SER A 141 18.09 24.75 -30.69
N LYS A 142 18.00 25.23 -29.44
CA LYS A 142 18.94 26.18 -28.85
C LYS A 142 19.52 25.64 -27.55
N ARG A 143 20.85 25.63 -27.50
CA ARG A 143 21.64 25.39 -26.30
C ARG A 143 21.90 26.71 -25.59
N GLU A 144 21.32 26.91 -24.40
CA GLU A 144 21.32 28.19 -23.71
C GLU A 144 21.41 28.02 -22.18
N LEU A 145 22.01 29.01 -21.51
CA LEU A 145 21.96 29.14 -20.06
C LEU A 145 20.75 30.00 -19.66
N MET A 146 20.10 29.64 -18.56
CA MET A 146 19.05 30.44 -17.95
C MET A 146 19.60 31.81 -17.57
N SER A 147 18.93 32.87 -18.01
CA SER A 147 19.31 34.22 -17.61
C SER A 147 18.97 34.46 -16.14
N TYR A 148 19.75 35.32 -15.48
CA TYR A 148 19.50 35.72 -14.09
C TYR A 148 18.08 36.25 -13.89
N GLU A 149 17.55 37.02 -14.85
CA GLU A 149 16.20 37.57 -14.78
C GLU A 149 15.12 36.48 -14.81
N VAL A 150 15.27 35.48 -15.67
CA VAL A 150 14.34 34.34 -15.73
C VAL A 150 14.37 33.57 -14.41
N GLY A 151 15.57 33.28 -13.89
CA GLY A 151 15.72 32.59 -12.60
C GLY A 151 15.09 33.35 -11.44
N LYS A 152 15.28 34.67 -11.37
CA LYS A 152 14.66 35.52 -10.35
C LYS A 152 13.13 35.51 -10.46
N ARG A 153 12.59 35.72 -11.67
CA ARG A 153 11.15 35.71 -11.91
C ARG A 153 10.51 34.35 -11.57
N ALA A 154 11.25 33.26 -11.74
CA ALA A 154 10.78 31.94 -11.36
C ALA A 154 10.68 31.73 -9.85
N LEU A 155 11.45 32.48 -9.03
CA LEU A 155 11.31 32.47 -7.58
C LEU A 155 10.11 33.31 -7.09
N ASP A 156 9.78 34.36 -7.83
CA ASP A 156 8.65 35.25 -7.53
C ASP A 156 7.29 34.67 -8.01
N PHE A 157 7.32 33.64 -8.86
CA PHE A 157 6.15 32.94 -9.41
C PHE A 157 5.57 31.92 -8.43
#